data_AF-A0AAJ0TD65-F1
#
_entry.id   AF-A0AAJ0TD65-F1
#
_cell.length_a   1.000
_cell.length_b   1.000
_cell.length_c   1.000
_cell.angle_alpha   90.00
_cell.angle_beta   90.00
_cell.angle_gamma   90.00
#
_symmetry.space_group_name_H-M   'P 1'
#
loop_
_entity.id
_entity.type
_entity.pdbx_description
1 polymer ?
#
loop_
_entity_poly.entity_id
_entity_poly.type
_entity_poly.pdbx_seq_one_letter_code
_entity_poly.pdbx_strand_id
1 'polypeptide(L)'
;MPLTLEQQRIHRRVMDAASNVAVRHKLPYQVHVLVSDPITDKKYGAFVRIEYIGNNRMARVTRTSIGELREGATPLDIADTLIRRNPGTPLVCDEQTVREIGDSSLILVSDGGHYRLASRPEGVLDIYQEHKTTMIDKEELPPGFSGRIFLE
;
A
#
# COMPACT_ATOMS: atom_id res chain seq x y z
N MET A 1 -23.26 -9.11 -7.95
CA MET A 1 -22.53 -10.38 -8.22
C MET A 1 -21.48 -10.56 -7.12
N PRO A 2 -21.30 -11.77 -6.57
CA PRO A 2 -20.25 -12.03 -5.59
C PRO A 2 -18.86 -11.84 -6.23
N LEU A 3 -17.89 -11.38 -5.44
CA LEU A 3 -16.50 -11.25 -5.89
C LEU A 3 -15.91 -12.64 -6.14
N THR A 4 -15.09 -12.77 -7.20
CA THR A 4 -14.30 -13.99 -7.43
C THR A 4 -13.28 -14.20 -6.31
N LEU A 5 -12.78 -15.43 -6.13
CA LEU A 5 -11.74 -15.73 -5.13
C LEU A 5 -10.49 -14.88 -5.30
N GLU A 6 -10.09 -14.64 -6.55
CA GLU A 6 -9.00 -13.74 -6.90
C GLU A 6 -9.30 -12.30 -6.45
N GLN A 7 -10.47 -11.77 -6.79
CA GLN A 7 -10.87 -10.42 -6.39
C GLN A 7 -10.93 -10.26 -4.86
N GLN A 8 -11.37 -11.28 -4.13
CA GLN A 8 -11.36 -11.29 -2.66
C GLN A 8 -9.93 -11.31 -2.11
N ARG A 9 -9.04 -12.13 -2.68
CA ARG A 9 -7.63 -12.21 -2.31
C ARG A 9 -6.92 -10.87 -2.51
N ILE A 10 -7.03 -10.28 -3.70
CA ILE A 10 -6.39 -9.00 -4.03
C ILE A 10 -6.99 -7.88 -3.18
N HIS A 11 -8.32 -7.86 -2.99
CA HIS A 11 -8.95 -6.90 -2.10
C HIS A 11 -8.34 -6.97 -0.71
N ARG A 12 -8.26 -8.17 -0.12
CA ARG A 12 -7.66 -8.36 1.20
C ARG A 12 -6.21 -7.86 1.23
N ARG A 13 -5.42 -8.22 0.22
CA ARG A 13 -4.01 -7.83 0.12
C ARG A 13 -3.79 -6.32 0.12
N VAL A 14 -4.57 -5.59 -0.68
CA VAL A 14 -4.54 -4.13 -0.74
C VAL A 14 -4.86 -3.51 0.61
N MET A 15 -5.92 -4.00 1.26
CA MET A 15 -6.38 -3.46 2.55
C MET A 15 -5.36 -3.74 3.66
N ASP A 16 -4.76 -4.93 3.64
CA ASP A 16 -3.73 -5.33 4.58
C ASP A 16 -2.47 -4.47 4.43
N ALA A 17 -2.01 -4.23 3.19
CA ALA A 17 -0.86 -3.38 2.89
C ALA A 17 -1.08 -1.95 3.40
N ALA A 18 -2.21 -1.33 3.05
CA ALA A 18 -2.55 0.01 3.49
C ALA A 18 -2.66 0.11 5.03
N SER A 19 -3.30 -0.87 5.67
CA SER A 19 -3.46 -0.89 7.13
C SER A 19 -2.12 -1.06 7.84
N ASN A 20 -1.27 -1.96 7.36
CA ASN A 20 0.06 -2.21 7.92
C ASN A 20 0.91 -0.94 7.93
N VAL A 21 0.92 -0.20 6.82
CA VAL A 21 1.66 1.05 6.74
C VAL A 21 0.99 2.15 7.56
N ALA A 22 -0.35 2.27 7.55
CA ALA A 22 -1.07 3.32 8.28
C ALA A 22 -0.87 3.28 9.80
N VAL A 23 -0.60 2.10 10.37
CA VAL A 23 -0.33 1.93 11.81
C VAL A 23 1.10 2.34 12.16
N ARG A 24 2.04 2.20 11.21
CA ARG A 24 3.46 2.52 11.40
C ARG A 24 3.79 3.96 11.01
N HIS A 25 3.04 4.50 10.06
CA HIS A 25 3.21 5.83 9.47
C HIS A 25 1.91 6.60 9.57
N LYS A 26 1.97 7.88 9.96
CA LYS A 26 0.82 8.78 9.87
C LYS A 26 0.61 9.17 8.40
N LEU A 27 -0.05 8.29 7.66
CA LEU A 27 -0.37 8.49 6.25
C LEU A 27 -1.43 9.58 6.06
N PRO A 28 -1.46 10.26 4.91
CA PRO A 28 -2.57 11.12 4.54
C PRO A 28 -3.86 10.33 4.35
N TYR A 29 -4.99 11.02 4.35
CA TYR A 29 -6.33 10.43 4.21
C TYR A 29 -6.54 9.63 2.92
N GLN A 30 -5.70 9.82 1.92
CA GLN A 30 -5.80 9.20 0.61
C GLN A 30 -4.42 8.66 0.23
N VAL A 31 -4.39 7.40 -0.20
CA VAL A 31 -3.16 6.74 -0.66
C VAL A 31 -3.45 5.88 -1.87
N HIS A 32 -2.45 5.72 -2.72
CA HIS A 32 -2.44 4.68 -3.75
C HIS A 32 -1.76 3.45 -3.18
N VAL A 33 -2.26 2.27 -3.53
CA VAL A 33 -1.67 0.99 -3.12
C VAL A 33 -1.35 0.21 -4.38
N LEU A 34 -0.13 -0.32 -4.47
CA LEU A 34 0.32 -1.20 -5.54
C LEU A 34 0.86 -2.49 -4.93
N VAL A 35 0.19 -3.60 -5.20
CA VAL A 35 0.54 -4.93 -4.67
C VAL A 35 0.65 -5.95 -5.79
N SER A 36 1.59 -6.87 -5.64
CA SER A 36 1.78 -8.03 -6.52
C SER A 36 0.98 -9.21 -5.99
N ASP A 37 0.31 -9.94 -6.89
CA ASP A 37 -0.35 -11.20 -6.58
C ASP A 37 0.63 -12.36 -6.79
N PRO A 38 1.08 -13.05 -5.72
CA PRO A 38 2.13 -14.07 -5.83
C PRO A 38 1.73 -15.32 -6.62
N ILE A 39 0.43 -15.49 -6.92
CA ILE A 39 -0.08 -16.64 -7.67
C ILE A 39 -0.05 -16.37 -9.18
N THR A 40 -0.42 -15.17 -9.60
CA THR A 40 -0.53 -14.81 -11.02
C THR A 40 0.64 -13.95 -11.51
N ASP A 41 1.50 -13.50 -10.60
CA ASP A 41 2.56 -12.50 -10.81
C ASP A 41 2.07 -11.16 -11.37
N LYS A 42 0.74 -10.93 -11.31
CA LYS A 42 0.11 -9.69 -11.75
C LYS A 42 0.20 -8.62 -10.68
N LYS A 43 0.28 -7.37 -11.11
CA LYS A 43 0.28 -6.20 -10.22
C LYS A 43 -1.08 -5.52 -10.23
N TYR A 44 -1.53 -5.14 -9.05
CA TYR A 44 -2.84 -4.54 -8.83
C TYR A 44 -2.69 -3.19 -8.12
N GLY A 45 -3.29 -2.16 -8.72
CA GLY A 45 -3.36 -0.82 -8.17
C GLY A 45 -4.73 -0.56 -7.52
N ALA A 46 -4.75 0.15 -6.42
CA ALA A 46 -5.98 0.59 -5.76
C ALA A 46 -5.85 2.01 -5.23
N PHE A 47 -6.98 2.73 -5.19
CA PHE A 47 -7.10 3.99 -4.47
C PHE A 47 -7.85 3.77 -3.16
N VAL A 48 -7.24 4.19 -2.07
CA VAL A 48 -7.65 3.83 -0.72
C VAL A 48 -7.75 5.08 0.15
N ARG A 49 -8.82 5.14 0.95
CA ARG A 49 -9.02 6.16 1.97
C ARG A 49 -8.71 5.60 3.34
N ILE A 50 -8.04 6.40 4.16
CA ILE A 50 -7.63 6.06 5.52
C ILE A 50 -8.35 7.01 6.48
N GLU A 51 -9.15 6.45 7.39
CA GLU A 51 -9.80 7.18 8.47
C GLU A 51 -9.24 6.70 9.81
N TYR A 52 -8.49 7.55 10.50
CA TYR A 52 -7.98 7.21 11.83
C TYR A 52 -9.08 7.28 12.88
N ILE A 53 -9.24 6.22 13.66
CA ILE A 53 -10.22 6.09 14.74
C ILE A 53 -9.49 6.19 16.09
N GLY A 54 -9.74 7.27 16.82
CA GLY A 54 -9.14 7.53 18.14
C GLY A 54 -7.64 7.84 18.07
N ASN A 55 -6.97 7.74 19.23
CA ASN A 55 -5.55 8.09 19.38
C ASN A 55 -4.57 6.92 19.14
N ASN A 56 -5.06 5.70 18.97
CA ASN A 56 -4.25 4.46 19.02
C ASN A 56 -3.79 3.95 17.64
N ARG A 57 -3.55 4.84 16.66
CA ARG A 57 -3.13 4.47 15.29
C ARG A 57 -4.03 3.42 14.61
N MET A 58 -5.28 3.28 15.05
CA MET A 58 -6.26 2.43 14.38
C MET A 58 -6.77 3.18 13.15
N ALA A 59 -6.71 2.55 11.98
CA ALA A 59 -7.16 3.14 10.73
C ALA A 59 -8.26 2.27 10.10
N ARG A 60 -9.43 2.86 9.87
CA ARG A 60 -10.41 2.29 8.96
C ARG A 60 -9.95 2.59 7.54
N VAL A 61 -9.60 1.53 6.83
CA VAL A 61 -9.23 1.59 5.44
C VAL A 61 -10.49 1.33 4.61
N THR A 62 -10.77 2.20 3.64
CA THR A 62 -11.90 2.04 2.70
C THR A 62 -11.38 2.09 1.27
N ARG A 63 -11.67 1.05 0.48
CA ARG A 63 -11.28 0.99 -0.93
C ARG A 63 -12.24 1.80 -1.78
N THR A 64 -11.70 2.65 -2.65
CA THR A 64 -12.48 3.44 -3.63
C THR A 64 -12.51 2.74 -4.99
N SER A 65 -11.39 2.20 -5.44
CA SER A 65 -11.27 1.48 -6.72
C SER A 65 -10.12 0.47 -6.68
N ILE A 66 -10.16 -0.53 -7.57
CA ILE A 66 -9.07 -1.48 -7.81
C ILE A 66 -9.01 -1.83 -9.29
N GLY A 67 -7.80 -2.00 -9.81
CA GLY A 67 -7.56 -2.41 -11.18
C GLY A 67 -6.24 -3.16 -11.31
N GLU A 68 -6.18 -4.04 -12.31
CA GLU A 68 -4.94 -4.66 -12.75
C GLU A 68 -4.10 -3.62 -13.52
N LEU A 69 -2.79 -3.64 -13.34
CA LEU A 69 -1.89 -2.89 -14.19
C LEU A 69 -2.00 -3.43 -15.62
N ARG A 70 -1.91 -2.53 -16.61
CA ARG A 70 -1.90 -2.94 -18.02
C ARG A 70 -0.66 -3.78 -18.30
N GLU A 71 -0.80 -4.72 -19.23
CA GLU A 71 0.33 -5.50 -19.72
C GLU A 71 1.46 -4.58 -20.22
N GLY A 72 2.69 -4.87 -19.79
CA GLY A 72 3.88 -4.08 -20.10
C GLY A 72 4.06 -2.80 -19.27
N ALA A 73 3.10 -2.41 -18.42
CA ALA A 73 3.27 -1.28 -17.51
C ALA A 73 4.16 -1.67 -16.31
N THR A 74 5.12 -0.80 -15.98
CA THR A 74 6.03 -0.98 -14.85
C THR A 74 5.55 -0.21 -13.61
N PRO A 75 6.00 -0.56 -12.39
CA PRO A 75 5.77 0.27 -11.21
C PRO A 75 6.26 1.70 -11.35
N LEU A 76 7.34 1.92 -12.12
CA LEU A 76 7.88 3.25 -12.38
C LEU A 76 6.92 4.10 -13.22
N ASP A 77 6.26 3.51 -14.22
CA ASP A 77 5.24 4.20 -15.02
C ASP A 77 4.06 4.68 -14.18
N ILE A 78 3.67 3.86 -13.18
CA ILE A 78 2.64 4.22 -12.21
C ILE A 78 3.13 5.35 -11.31
N ALA A 79 4.34 5.25 -10.75
CA ALA A 79 4.92 6.30 -9.92
C ALA A 79 4.98 7.65 -10.66
N ASP A 80 5.47 7.65 -11.90
CA ASP A 80 5.53 8.85 -12.74
C ASP A 80 4.13 9.41 -13.07
N THR A 81 3.14 8.52 -13.25
CA THR A 81 1.75 8.94 -13.45
C THR A 81 1.14 9.56 -12.19
N LEU A 82 1.44 9.01 -11.00
CA LEU A 82 0.98 9.56 -9.72
C LEU A 82 1.59 10.93 -9.46
N ILE A 83 2.88 11.12 -9.75
CA ILE A 83 3.54 12.44 -9.66
C ILE A 83 2.80 13.47 -10.52
N ARG A 84 2.49 13.12 -11.77
CA ARG A 84 1.85 14.06 -12.72
C ARG A 84 0.37 14.32 -12.43
N ARG A 85 -0.39 13.30 -12.06
CA ARG A 85 -1.87 13.37 -12.00
C ARG A 85 -2.44 13.48 -10.59
N ASN A 86 -1.70 13.00 -9.60
CA ASN A 86 -2.13 12.97 -8.19
C ASN A 86 -0.99 13.44 -7.27
N PRO A 87 -0.44 14.64 -7.50
CA PRO A 87 0.67 15.14 -6.71
C PRO A 87 0.28 15.22 -5.22
N GLY A 88 1.20 14.79 -4.35
CA GLY A 88 1.01 14.78 -2.90
C GLY A 88 0.26 13.55 -2.35
N THR A 89 -0.25 12.66 -3.21
CA THR A 89 -0.82 11.38 -2.77
C THR A 89 0.26 10.29 -2.79
N PRO A 90 0.61 9.68 -1.65
CA PRO A 90 1.70 8.71 -1.60
C PRO A 90 1.30 7.36 -2.17
N LEU A 91 2.32 6.56 -2.47
CA LEU A 91 2.20 5.18 -2.91
C LEU A 91 2.59 4.23 -1.77
N VAL A 92 1.74 3.27 -1.45
CA VAL A 92 2.04 2.12 -0.59
C VAL A 92 2.31 0.92 -1.49
N CYS A 93 3.41 0.21 -1.27
CA CYS A 93 3.70 -0.98 -2.08
C CYS A 93 4.51 -2.05 -1.37
N ASP A 94 4.55 -3.23 -1.98
CA ASP A 94 5.35 -4.36 -1.52
C ASP A 94 6.86 -4.16 -1.77
N GLU A 95 7.68 -4.95 -1.08
CA GLU A 95 9.15 -4.89 -1.17
C GLU A 95 9.66 -5.09 -2.60
N GLN A 96 9.02 -5.97 -3.38
CA GLN A 96 9.40 -6.23 -4.76
C GLN A 96 9.17 -5.00 -5.64
N THR A 97 8.02 -4.34 -5.46
CA THR A 97 7.65 -3.11 -6.17
C THR A 97 8.61 -1.98 -5.83
N VAL A 98 9.00 -1.83 -4.57
CA VAL A 98 10.02 -0.83 -4.17
C VAL A 98 11.34 -1.08 -4.89
N ARG A 99 11.79 -2.34 -4.98
CA ARG A 99 13.02 -2.70 -5.72
C ARG A 99 12.90 -2.37 -7.20
N GLU A 100 11.77 -2.69 -7.84
CA GLU A 100 11.53 -2.37 -9.25
C GLU A 100 11.53 -0.85 -9.53
N ILE A 101 11.18 -0.01 -8.56
CA ILE A 101 11.29 1.46 -8.66
C ILE A 101 12.72 1.94 -8.33
N GLY A 102 13.41 1.21 -7.45
CA GLY A 102 14.55 1.66 -6.65
C GLY A 102 15.93 1.62 -7.29
N ASP A 103 16.09 1.08 -8.49
CA ASP A 103 17.43 0.83 -9.06
C ASP A 103 18.30 2.09 -9.29
N SER A 104 17.77 3.32 -9.13
CA SER A 104 18.61 4.54 -9.14
C SER A 104 17.99 5.84 -8.61
N SER A 105 16.71 5.86 -8.24
CA SER A 105 15.97 7.12 -8.01
C SER A 105 15.30 7.28 -6.64
N LEU A 106 15.37 6.27 -5.78
CA LEU A 106 14.75 6.31 -4.44
C LEU A 106 15.73 6.78 -3.37
N ILE A 107 15.27 7.70 -2.53
CA ILE A 107 15.97 8.20 -1.36
C ILE A 107 15.23 7.69 -0.13
N LEU A 108 15.92 7.00 0.78
CA LEU A 108 15.35 6.61 2.07
C LEU A 108 15.15 7.87 2.94
N VAL A 109 13.92 8.11 3.38
CA VAL A 109 13.55 9.30 4.18
C VAL A 109 13.57 9.01 5.67
N SER A 110 13.09 7.83 6.09
CA SER A 110 13.12 7.41 7.49
C SER A 110 13.32 5.90 7.61
N ASP A 111 13.89 5.49 8.74
CA ASP A 111 13.87 4.09 9.16
C ASP A 111 12.41 3.62 9.25
N GLY A 112 12.11 2.42 8.73
CA GLY A 112 10.74 1.89 8.66
C GLY A 112 10.10 1.89 7.27
N GLY A 113 10.89 2.04 6.20
CA GLY A 113 10.44 1.80 4.83
C GLY A 113 9.73 2.98 4.16
N HIS A 114 10.03 4.21 4.56
CA HIS A 114 9.57 5.41 3.86
C HIS A 114 10.67 5.90 2.90
N TYR A 115 10.38 5.86 1.60
CA TYR A 115 11.23 6.32 0.52
C TYR A 115 10.61 7.53 -0.17
N ARG A 116 11.44 8.29 -0.89
CA ARG A 116 11.02 9.38 -1.76
C ARG A 116 11.65 9.25 -3.13
N LEU A 117 10.82 9.31 -4.16
CA LEU A 117 11.23 9.44 -5.55
C LEU A 117 11.32 10.93 -5.87
N ALA A 118 12.54 11.47 -5.90
CA ALA A 118 12.78 12.92 -6.01
C ALA A 118 13.43 13.37 -7.34
N SER A 119 13.92 12.44 -8.16
CA SER A 119 14.67 12.73 -9.38
C SER A 119 13.76 12.95 -10.61
N ARG A 120 12.60 13.58 -10.42
CA ARG A 120 11.62 13.84 -11.49
C ARG A 120 11.31 15.34 -11.58
N PRO A 121 11.34 15.94 -12.79
CA PRO A 121 11.02 17.36 -12.97
C PRO A 121 9.56 17.70 -12.60
N GLU A 122 8.66 16.71 -12.64
CA GLU A 122 7.24 16.90 -12.36
C GLU A 122 6.89 16.90 -10.87
N GLY A 123 7.82 16.53 -9.99
CA GLY A 123 7.62 16.57 -8.54
C GLY A 123 8.21 15.38 -7.81
N VAL A 124 7.73 15.19 -6.58
CA VAL A 124 8.18 14.12 -5.68
C VAL A 124 7.04 13.14 -5.37
N LEU A 125 7.38 11.88 -5.19
CA LEU A 125 6.44 10.87 -4.68
C LEU A 125 6.98 10.26 -3.40
N ASP A 126 6.20 10.33 -2.33
CA ASP A 126 6.45 9.53 -1.12
C ASP A 126 5.97 8.09 -1.34
N ILE A 127 6.84 7.14 -1.05
CA ILE A 127 6.61 5.71 -1.21
C ILE A 127 6.79 5.03 0.13
N TYR A 128 5.81 4.25 0.54
CA TYR A 128 5.85 3.49 1.79
C TYR A 128 5.85 2.00 1.50
N GLN A 129 6.90 1.33 1.92
CA GLN A 129 7.02 -0.12 1.87
C GLN A 129 6.20 -0.74 2.99
N GLU A 130 5.36 -1.71 2.64
CA GLU A 130 4.72 -2.54 3.64
C GLU A 130 5.74 -3.44 4.36
N HIS A 131 5.43 -3.81 5.60
CA HIS A 131 6.24 -4.72 6.39
C HIS A 131 5.69 -6.14 6.31
N LYS A 132 6.60 -7.12 6.21
CA LYS A 132 6.24 -8.53 6.39
C LYS A 132 5.61 -8.69 7.77
N THR A 133 4.30 -8.94 7.79
CA THR A 133 3.57 -9.10 9.05
C THR A 133 3.58 -10.58 9.41
N THR A 134 4.12 -10.93 10.57
CA THR A 134 3.88 -12.25 11.17
C THR A 134 2.44 -12.23 11.69
N MET A 135 1.57 -13.06 11.13
CA MET A 135 0.17 -13.12 11.58
C MET A 135 0.12 -13.71 12.99
N ILE A 136 -0.53 -13.02 13.91
CA ILE A 136 -1.06 -13.65 15.13
C ILE A 136 -2.37 -14.32 14.74
N ASP A 137 -2.54 -15.58 15.15
CA ASP A 137 -3.76 -16.33 14.90
C ASP A 137 -4.95 -15.72 15.64
N LYS A 138 -6.14 -15.95 15.08
CA LYS A 138 -7.41 -15.31 15.46
C LYS A 138 -7.83 -15.55 16.92
N GLU A 139 -7.20 -16.51 17.59
CA GLU A 139 -7.51 -16.94 18.96
C GLU A 139 -6.95 -15.99 20.04
N GLU A 140 -6.05 -15.07 19.69
CA GLU A 140 -5.49 -14.09 20.62
C GLU A 140 -6.17 -12.70 20.56
N LEU A 141 -7.25 -12.56 19.77
CA LEU A 141 -7.98 -11.30 19.66
C LEU A 141 -9.03 -11.16 20.78
N PRO A 142 -9.15 -9.98 21.44
CA PRO A 142 -10.21 -9.73 22.40
C PRO A 142 -11.60 -9.93 21.76
N PRO A 143 -12.57 -10.51 22.48
CA PRO A 143 -13.91 -10.71 21.95
C PRO A 143 -14.54 -9.38 21.52
N GLY A 144 -15.04 -9.32 20.27
CA GLY A 144 -15.60 -8.12 19.64
C GLY A 144 -14.73 -7.49 18.55
N PHE A 145 -13.49 -7.97 18.34
CA PHE A 145 -12.61 -7.50 17.28
C PHE A 145 -12.71 -8.36 16.01
N SER A 146 -12.91 -7.70 14.86
CA SER A 146 -12.69 -8.26 13.53
C SER A 146 -11.52 -7.51 12.86
N GLY A 147 -10.31 -7.71 13.36
CA GLY A 147 -9.11 -7.03 12.83
C GLY A 147 -7.81 -7.74 13.21
N ARG A 148 -6.75 -7.47 12.46
CA ARG A 148 -5.40 -7.98 12.73
C ARG A 148 -4.68 -7.07 13.73
N ILE A 149 -4.05 -7.63 14.75
CA ILE A 149 -3.13 -6.90 15.63
C ILE A 149 -1.73 -6.93 14.99
N PHE A 150 -1.07 -5.77 14.98
CA PHE A 150 0.30 -5.61 14.48
C PHE A 150 1.24 -5.65 15.69
N LEU A 151 2.17 -6.61 15.73
CA LEU A 151 3.29 -6.56 16.67
C LEU A 151 4.49 -5.89 15.99
N GLU A 152 5.20 -5.07 16.75
CA GLU A 152 6.49 -4.46 16.37
C GLU A 152 7.60 -5.50 16.40
#